data_AF-A0A923VY49-F1
#
_entry.id   AF-A0A923VY49-F1
#
_cell.length_a   1.000
_cell.length_b   1.000
_cell.length_c   1.000
_cell.angle_alpha   90.00
_cell.angle_beta   90.00
_cell.angle_gamma   90.00
#
_symmetry.space_group_name_H-M   'P 1'
#
loop_
_entity.id
_entity.type
_entity.pdbx_description
1 polymer ?
#
loop_
_entity_poly.entity_id
_entity_poly.type
_entity_poly.pdbx_seq_one_letter_code
_entity_poly.pdbx_strand_id
1 'polypeptide(L)'
;MKKLFIDTNVMIDLIGHRNPFYSEIAKIASLAEEQKIQLIASSLSFVNTYYIICKNNESKLVIDSLKKFRLICGVSAVDELTIDKSLVSNFNDFEDGVQN
;
A
#
# COMPACT_ATOMS: atom_id res chain seq x y z
N MET A 1 3.69 -13.52 14.44
CA MET A 1 2.82 -13.15 13.30
C MET A 1 3.71 -12.73 12.14
N LYS A 2 3.48 -13.24 10.92
CA LYS A 2 4.32 -12.88 9.76
C LYS A 2 3.93 -11.49 9.27
N LYS A 3 4.92 -10.61 9.07
CA LYS A 3 4.74 -9.29 8.45
C LYS A 3 4.88 -9.45 6.93
N LEU A 4 3.99 -8.80 6.18
CA LEU A 4 4.00 -8.74 4.72
C LEU A 4 3.93 -7.27 4.32
N PHE A 5 4.99 -6.78 3.66
CA PHE A 5 4.96 -5.46 3.06
C PHE A 5 4.16 -5.51 1.76
N ILE A 6 3.38 -4.46 1.49
CA ILE A 6 2.46 -4.33 0.36
C ILE A 6 2.87 -3.09 -0.43
N ASP A 7 3.32 -3.34 -1.68
CA ASP A 7 3.60 -2.29 -2.66
C ASP A 7 2.34 -1.49 -3.02
N THR A 8 2.56 -0.24 -3.45
CA THR A 8 1.53 0.69 -3.93
C THR A 8 0.66 0.09 -5.03
N ASN A 9 1.21 -0.68 -5.99
CA ASN A 9 0.39 -1.30 -7.04
C ASN A 9 -0.60 -2.30 -6.46
N VAL A 10 -0.16 -3.10 -5.50
CA VAL A 10 -0.98 -4.11 -4.82
C VAL A 10 -2.08 -3.44 -3.97
N MET A 11 -1.79 -2.29 -3.35
CA MET A 11 -2.83 -1.50 -2.68
C MET A 11 -3.80 -0.84 -3.67
N ILE A 12 -3.34 -0.41 -4.85
CA ILE A 12 -4.21 0.04 -5.96
C ILE A 12 -5.11 -1.09 -6.46
N ASP A 13 -4.60 -2.33 -6.54
CA ASP A 13 -5.39 -3.50 -6.91
C ASP A 13 -6.55 -3.75 -5.93
N LEU A 14 -6.28 -3.65 -4.62
CA LEU A 14 -7.27 -3.83 -3.57
C LEU A 14 -8.30 -2.69 -3.50
N ILE A 15 -7.83 -1.44 -3.36
CA ILE A 15 -8.69 -0.27 -3.15
C ILE A 15 -9.45 0.09 -4.45
N GLY A 16 -8.77 -0.01 -5.60
CA GLY A 16 -9.33 0.27 -6.91
C GLY A 16 -10.11 -0.87 -7.55
N HIS A 17 -10.18 -2.05 -6.91
CA HIS A 17 -10.80 -3.26 -7.46
C HIS A 17 -10.25 -3.62 -8.85
N ARG A 18 -8.94 -3.44 -9.07
CA ARG A 18 -8.30 -3.55 -10.39
C ARG A 18 -8.15 -5.03 -10.78
N ASN A 19 -8.79 -5.40 -11.87
CA ASN A 19 -8.62 -6.73 -12.48
C ASN A 19 -7.27 -6.82 -13.22
N PRO A 20 -6.63 -8.00 -13.27
CA PRO A 20 -7.09 -9.28 -12.75
C PRO A 20 -6.72 -9.55 -11.27
N PHE A 21 -5.95 -8.67 -10.61
CA PHE A 21 -5.29 -8.99 -9.35
C PHE A 21 -6.15 -8.87 -8.09
N TYR A 22 -7.27 -8.12 -8.16
CA TYR A 22 -8.17 -7.89 -7.03
C TYR A 22 -8.54 -9.16 -6.24
N SER A 23 -8.84 -10.28 -6.91
CA SER A 23 -9.25 -11.52 -6.22
C SER A 23 -8.16 -12.12 -5.34
N GLU A 24 -6.89 -11.94 -5.69
CA GLU A 24 -5.77 -12.51 -4.95
C GLU A 24 -5.37 -11.62 -3.78
N ILE A 25 -5.33 -10.30 -3.97
CA ILE A 25 -5.08 -9.37 -2.87
C ILE A 25 -6.24 -9.32 -1.86
N ALA A 26 -7.48 -9.52 -2.29
CA ALA A 26 -8.63 -9.65 -1.38
C ALA A 26 -8.45 -10.84 -0.41
N LYS A 27 -7.96 -12.00 -0.88
CA LYS A 27 -7.65 -13.16 -0.01
C LYS A 27 -6.57 -12.81 1.02
N ILE A 28 -5.53 -12.09 0.60
CA ILE A 28 -4.45 -11.63 1.48
C ILE A 28 -4.99 -10.63 2.53
N ALA A 29 -5.88 -9.72 2.14
CA ALA A 29 -6.54 -8.81 3.08
C ALA A 29 -7.38 -9.56 4.12
N SER A 30 -8.16 -10.57 3.72
CA SER A 30 -8.91 -11.41 4.66
C SER A 30 -8.02 -12.17 5.64
N LEU A 31 -6.84 -12.64 5.24
CA LEU A 31 -5.87 -13.24 6.17
C LEU A 31 -5.34 -12.23 7.20
N ALA A 32 -5.34 -10.93 6.89
CA ALA A 32 -4.97 -9.87 7.82
C ALA A 32 -6.13 -9.48 8.74
N GLU A 33 -7.37 -9.47 8.24
CA GLU A 33 -8.59 -9.33 9.06
C GLU A 33 -8.71 -10.47 10.09
N GLU A 34 -8.39 -11.70 9.69
CA GLU A 34 -8.30 -12.89 10.54
C GLU A 34 -7.06 -12.91 11.47
N GLN A 35 -6.23 -11.86 11.47
CA GLN A 35 -5.01 -11.73 12.27
C GLN A 35 -3.98 -12.86 12.07
N LYS A 36 -4.01 -13.53 10.90
CA LYS A 36 -3.03 -14.58 10.54
C LYS A 36 -1.72 -13.96 10.04
N ILE A 37 -1.81 -12.79 9.40
CA ILE A 37 -0.67 -11.97 8.95
C ILE A 37 -0.83 -10.52 9.40
N GLN A 38 0.28 -9.78 9.44
CA GLN A 38 0.28 -8.33 9.57
C GLN A 38 0.67 -7.74 8.21
N LEU A 39 -0.19 -6.92 7.62
CA LEU A 39 0.21 -6.09 6.48
C LEU A 39 1.03 -4.88 6.97
N ILE A 40 1.83 -4.31 6.07
CA ILE A 40 2.54 -3.03 6.20
C ILE A 40 2.56 -2.40 4.81
N ALA A 41 2.33 -1.09 4.69
CA ALA A 41 2.57 -0.32 3.46
C ALA A 41 3.30 0.99 3.81
N SER A 42 3.97 1.62 2.86
CA SER A 42 4.61 2.92 3.13
C SER A 42 3.58 4.05 3.29
N SER A 43 3.94 5.12 3.99
CA SER A 43 3.11 6.33 4.04
C SER A 43 2.87 6.94 2.66
N LEU A 44 3.84 6.82 1.75
CA LEU A 44 3.73 7.28 0.37
C LEU A 44 2.74 6.44 -0.44
N SER A 45 2.67 5.12 -0.21
CA SER A 45 1.72 4.24 -0.89
C SER A 45 0.28 4.69 -0.66
N PHE A 46 -0.09 5.11 0.56
CA PHE A 46 -1.43 5.63 0.86
C PHE A 46 -1.77 6.89 0.05
N VAL A 47 -0.79 7.80 -0.10
CA VAL A 47 -0.92 9.02 -0.89
C VAL A 47 -1.05 8.69 -2.38
N ASN A 48 -0.19 7.81 -2.89
CA ASN A 48 -0.17 7.40 -4.30
C ASN A 48 -1.46 6.66 -4.70
N THR A 49 -1.93 5.72 -3.87
CA THR A 49 -3.20 5.03 -4.10
C THR A 49 -4.38 6.02 -4.09
N TYR A 50 -4.45 6.93 -3.12
CA TYR A 50 -5.49 7.97 -3.12
C TYR A 50 -5.43 8.81 -4.40
N TYR A 51 -4.25 9.30 -4.78
CA TYR A 51 -4.05 10.15 -5.96
C TYR A 51 -4.44 9.44 -7.28
N ILE A 52 -4.15 8.14 -7.40
CA ILE A 52 -4.46 7.36 -8.60
C ILE A 52 -5.96 7.02 -8.67
N ILE A 53 -6.55 6.50 -7.59
CA ILE A 53 -7.95 6.05 -7.60
C ILE A 53 -8.93 7.23 -7.68
N CYS A 54 -8.66 8.36 -7.02
CA CYS A 54 -9.54 9.54 -7.03
C CYS A 54 -9.67 10.23 -8.39
N LYS A 55 -8.84 9.90 -9.40
CA LYS A 55 -9.00 10.46 -10.75
C LYS A 55 -10.32 10.06 -11.41
N ASN A 56 -10.86 8.89 -11.04
CA ASN A 56 -12.05 8.29 -11.65
C ASN A 56 -13.14 7.92 -10.63
N ASN A 57 -12.98 8.30 -9.36
CA ASN A 57 -13.86 7.90 -8.26
C ASN A 57 -14.13 9.06 -7.30
N GLU A 58 -15.28 9.03 -6.61
CA GLU A 58 -15.57 10.01 -5.55
C GLU A 58 -14.56 9.92 -4.41
N SER A 59 -13.87 11.03 -4.11
CA SER A 59 -12.87 11.13 -3.04
C SER A 59 -13.35 10.54 -1.70
N LYS A 60 -14.62 10.75 -1.33
CA LYS A 60 -15.21 10.20 -0.10
C LYS A 60 -15.17 8.67 -0.07
N LEU A 61 -15.53 7.99 -1.15
CA LEU A 61 -15.52 6.53 -1.25
C LEU A 61 -14.09 5.97 -1.16
N VAL A 62 -13.13 6.65 -1.77
CA VAL A 62 -11.70 6.28 -1.71
C VAL A 62 -11.15 6.44 -0.29
N ILE A 63 -11.43 7.56 0.37
CA ILE A 63 -11.07 7.80 1.79
C ILE A 63 -11.70 6.75 2.70
N ASP A 64 -12.98 6.43 2.54
CA ASP A 64 -13.64 5.44 3.39
C ASP A 64 -13.12 4.01 3.16
N SER A 65 -12.65 3.69 1.95
CA SER A 65 -11.94 2.43 1.66
C SER A 65 -10.54 2.40 2.28
N LEU A 66 -9.77 3.49 2.17
CA LEU A 66 -8.44 3.61 2.80
C LEU A 66 -8.51 3.57 4.33
N LYS A 67 -9.56 4.13 4.96
CA LYS A 67 -9.81 4.01 6.41
C LYS A 67 -10.00 2.55 6.82
N LYS A 68 -10.83 1.79 6.09
CA LYS A 68 -11.06 0.35 6.35
C LYS A 68 -9.76 -0.44 6.23
N PHE A 69 -9.05 -0.27 5.11
CA PHE A 69 -7.75 -0.94 4.91
C PHE A 69 -6.73 -0.56 5.99
N ARG A 70 -6.72 0.70 6.46
CA ARG A 70 -5.83 1.11 7.54
C ARG A 70 -6.09 0.35 8.84
N LEU A 71 -7.29 -0.15 9.13
CA LEU A 71 -7.53 -0.96 10.34
C LEU A 71 -6.67 -2.23 10.38
N ILE A 72 -6.33 -2.81 9.22
CA ILE A 72 -5.51 -4.02 9.09
C ILE A 72 -4.07 -3.79 8.56
N CYS A 73 -3.75 -2.58 8.08
CA CYS A 73 -2.53 -2.32 7.28
C CYS A 73 -1.27 -1.89 8.04
N GLY A 74 -1.35 -1.22 9.21
CA GLY A 74 -0.16 -0.49 9.70
C GLY A 74 0.24 0.68 8.78
N VAL A 75 1.43 1.28 8.99
CA VAL A 75 2.13 2.22 8.07
C VAL A 75 3.63 2.19 8.41
N SER A 76 4.50 2.13 7.40
CA SER A 76 5.93 2.46 7.53
C SER A 76 6.15 3.93 7.17
N ALA A 77 6.90 4.66 8.00
CA ALA A 77 7.23 6.06 7.71
C ALA A 77 8.32 6.16 6.65
N VAL A 78 8.24 7.19 5.81
CA VAL A 78 9.33 7.64 4.94
C VAL A 78 9.85 8.96 5.52
N ASP A 79 11.13 9.01 5.86
CA ASP A 79 11.82 10.17 6.43
C ASP A 79 13.04 10.58 5.58
N GLU A 80 13.77 11.60 6.03
CA GLU A 80 14.98 12.09 5.34
C GLU A 80 16.04 10.99 5.14
N LEU A 81 16.23 10.11 6.12
CA LEU A 81 17.23 9.04 6.05
C LEU A 81 16.82 7.92 5.10
N THR A 82 15.52 7.64 4.97
CA THR A 82 15.00 6.75 3.94
C THR A 82 15.29 7.34 2.55
N ILE A 83 14.94 8.61 2.31
CA ILE A 83 15.17 9.27 1.01
C ILE A 83 16.66 9.34 0.67
N ASP A 84 17.52 9.75 1.60
CA ASP A 84 18.97 9.87 1.37
C ASP A 84 19.60 8.52 0.98
N LYS A 85 19.16 7.42 1.61
CA LYS A 85 19.60 6.06 1.25
C LYS A 85 19.12 5.66 -0.15
N SER A 86 17.88 5.98 -0.49
CA SER A 86 17.30 5.68 -1.81
C SER A 86 18.07 6.39 -2.93
N LEU A 87 18.46 7.65 -2.73
CA LEU A 87 19.19 8.47 -3.69
C LEU A 87 20.60 7.95 -4.04
N VAL A 88 21.23 7.19 -3.13
CA VAL A 88 22.54 6.53 -3.35
C VAL A 88 22.43 5.02 -3.56
N SER A 89 21.21 4.50 -3.71
CA SER A 89 20.96 3.08 -3.89
C SER A 89 21.13 2.64 -5.36
N ASN A 90 21.29 1.33 -5.56
CA ASN A 90 21.35 0.72 -6.90
C ASN A 90 19.98 0.16 -7.34
N PHE A 91 18.87 0.63 -6.76
CA PHE A 91 17.53 0.22 -7.20
C PHE A 91 17.19 0.90 -8.54
N ASN A 92 16.65 0.12 -9.49
CA ASN A 92 16.25 0.64 -10.80
C ASN A 92 14.96 1.48 -10.71
N ASP A 93 14.04 1.10 -9.81
CA ASP A 93 12.90 1.92 -9.43
C ASP A 93 13.22 2.66 -8.14
N PHE A 94 12.93 3.97 -8.11
CA PHE A 94 13.12 4.77 -6.91
C PHE A 94 12.10 4.42 -5.83
N GLU A 95 10.91 3.92 -6.20
CA GLU A 95 9.91 3.48 -5.24
C GLU A 95 10.41 2.27 -4.42
N ASP A 96 11.02 1.27 -5.07
CA ASP A 96 11.67 0.13 -4.39
C ASP A 96 12.78 0.60 -3.44
N GLY A 97 13.59 1.57 -3.87
CA GLY A 97 14.65 2.16 -3.03
C GLY A 97 14.12 2.89 -1.79
N VAL A 98 12.90 3.44 -1.85
CA VAL A 98 12.21 4.13 -0.73
C VAL A 98 11.45 3.15 0.18
N GLN A 99 11.12 1.95 -0.31
CA GLN A 99 10.26 0.99 0.39
C GLN A 99 10.97 -0.28 0.91
N ASN A 100 12.29 -0.38 0.73
CA ASN A 100 13.14 -1.52 1.12
C ASN A 100 13.69 -1.47 2.57
#